data_AF-A0A0M9AGZ7-F1
#
_entry.id   AF-A0A0M9AGZ7-F1
#
_cell.length_a   1.000
_cell.length_b   1.000
_cell.length_c   1.000
_cell.angle_alpha   90.00
_cell.angle_beta   90.00
_cell.angle_gamma   90.00
#
_symmetry.space_group_name_H-M   'P 1'
#
loop_
_entity.id
_entity.type
_entity.pdbx_description
1 polymer ?
#
loop_
_entity_poly.entity_id
_entity_poly.type
_entity_poly.pdbx_seq_one_letter_code
_entity_poly.pdbx_strand_id
1 'polypeptide(L)' 'MGGFGSAVLEALNEMGLRPEVRVLGLPDRFLEHGPIPSLHRQAGIDPEGIRKALEEMGVERVRERA' A
#
# COMPACT_ATOMS: atom_id res chain seq x y z
N MET A 1 -16.18 5.31 -1.73
CA MET A 1 -15.52 6.63 -1.90
C MET A 1 -14.12 6.41 -2.47
N GLY A 2 -13.64 7.28 -3.35
CA GLY A 2 -12.26 7.27 -3.83
C GLY A 2 -11.30 7.93 -2.83
N GLY A 3 -10.05 7.47 -2.78
CA GLY A 3 -9.00 7.99 -1.89
C GLY A 3 -7.76 8.43 -2.65
N PHE A 4 -6.65 8.64 -1.94
CA PHE A 4 -5.38 9.05 -2.57
C PHE A 4 -4.93 8.10 -3.68
N GLY A 5 -5.01 6.78 -3.45
CA GLY A 5 -4.66 5.78 -4.47
C GLY A 5 -5.51 5.88 -5.73
N SER A 6 -6.81 6.15 -5.59
CA SER A 6 -7.71 6.37 -6.73
C SER A 6 -7.31 7.62 -7.53
N ALA A 7 -6.99 8.73 -6.85
CA ALA A 7 -6.55 9.96 -7.50
C ALA A 7 -5.23 9.76 -8.29
N VAL A 8 -4.28 8.99 -7.76
CA VAL A 8 -3.04 8.65 -8.47
C VAL A 8 -3.35 7.81 -9.71
N LEU A 9 -4.23 6.81 -9.60
CA LEU A 9 -4.62 5.96 -10.74
C LEU A 9 -5.35 6.75 -11.84
N GLU A 10 -6.22 7.69 -11.45
CA GLU A 10 -6.90 8.61 -12.36
C GLU A 10 -5.88 9.48 -13.12
N ALA A 11 -4.95 10.10 -12.39
CA ALA A 11 -3.89 10.93 -13.00
C ALA A 11 -2.97 10.12 -13.93
N LEU A 12 -2.57 8.91 -13.55
CA LEU A 12 -1.77 8.03 -14.41
C LEU A 12 -2.50 7.68 -15.70
N ASN A 13 -3.81 7.42 -15.61
CA ASN A 13 -4.64 7.12 -16.77
C ASN A 13 -4.77 8.35 -17.71
N GLU A 14 -4.97 9.55 -17.17
CA GLU A 14 -4.97 10.81 -17.96
C GLU A 14 -3.64 11.05 -18.67
N MET A 15 -2.51 10.67 -18.05
CA MET A 15 -1.17 10.75 -18.65
C MET A 15 -0.87 9.60 -19.63
N GLY A 16 -1.76 8.62 -19.80
CA GLY A 16 -1.53 7.44 -20.63
C GLY A 16 -0.47 6.48 -20.08
N LEU A 17 -0.13 6.58 -18.79
CA LEU A 17 0.87 5.75 -18.12
C LEU A 17 0.20 4.51 -17.50
N ARG A 18 0.85 3.35 -17.64
CA ARG A 18 0.36 2.07 -17.09
C ARG A 18 1.45 1.31 -16.30
N PRO A 19 2.07 1.92 -15.27
CA PRO A 19 2.98 1.19 -14.40
C PRO A 19 2.23 0.14 -13.58
N GLU A 20 2.95 -0.82 -13.02
CA GLU A 20 2.41 -1.67 -11.97
C GLU A 20 2.18 -0.83 -10.70
N VAL A 21 0.97 -0.88 -10.15
CA VAL A 21 0.59 -0.11 -8.96
C VAL A 21 -0.11 -1.02 -7.96
N ARG A 22 0.38 -1.03 -6.71
CA ARG A 22 -0.31 -1.63 -5.56
C ARG A 22 -0.80 -0.53 -4.63
N VAL A 23 -2.12 -0.41 -4.47
CA VAL A 23 -2.73 0.54 -3.53
C VAL A 23 -2.86 -0.12 -2.16
N LEU A 24 -2.22 0.47 -1.14
CA LEU A 24 -2.37 0.09 0.26
C LEU A 24 -3.16 1.18 0.99
N GLY A 25 -4.11 0.79 1.81
CA GLY A 25 -5.01 1.72 2.48
C GLY A 25 -5.93 1.02 3.48
N LEU A 26 -6.85 1.79 4.07
CA LEU A 26 -7.88 1.21 4.92
C LEU A 26 -8.84 0.36 4.07
N PRO A 27 -9.32 -0.78 4.61
CA PRO A 27 -10.32 -1.58 3.92
C PRO A 27 -11.67 -0.86 3.89
N ASP A 28 -12.53 -1.22 2.94
CA ASP A 28 -13.89 -0.70 2.83
C ASP A 28 -14.83 -1.37 3.86
N ARG A 29 -14.47 -1.26 5.14
CA ARG A 29 -15.22 -1.71 6.31
C ARG A 29 -14.75 -0.94 7.54
N PHE A 30 -15.59 -0.89 8.57
CA PHE A 30 -15.17 -0.37 9.85
C PHE A 30 -14.14 -1.29 10.51
N LEU A 31 -13.13 -0.67 11.12
CA LEU A 31 -12.21 -1.32 12.06
C LEU A 31 -12.67 -1.01 13.47
N GLU A 32 -12.55 -1.98 14.38
CA GLU A 32 -12.86 -1.76 15.79
C GLU A 32 -11.92 -0.73 16.42
N HIS A 33 -12.41 -0.05 17.46
CA HIS A 33 -11.59 0.91 18.18
C HIS A 33 -10.34 0.25 18.74
N GLY A 34 -9.19 0.89 18.54
CA GLY A 34 -7.94 0.42 19.10
C GLY A 34 -6.78 1.37 18.83
N PRO A 35 -5.58 1.02 19.30
CA PRO A 35 -4.40 1.83 19.06
C PRO A 35 -4.09 1.95 17.56
N ILE A 36 -3.74 3.15 17.09
CA ILE A 36 -3.40 3.43 15.69
C ILE A 36 -2.38 2.43 15.10
N PRO A 37 -1.28 2.05 15.79
CA PRO A 37 -0.35 1.06 15.24
C PRO A 37 -0.99 -0.32 15.01
N SER A 38 -1.96 -0.71 15.84
CA SER A 38 -2.70 -1.96 15.66
C SER A 38 -3.60 -1.88 14.43
N LEU A 39 -4.29 -0.76 14.26
CA LEU A 39 -5.17 -0.53 13.10
C LEU A 39 -4.38 -0.51 11.79
N HIS A 40 -3.20 0.12 11.78
CA HIS A 40 -2.31 0.12 10.62
C HIS A 40 -1.83 -1.29 10.25
N ARG A 41 -1.44 -2.11 11.25
CA ARG A 41 -1.11 -3.52 11.03
C ARG A 41 -2.27 -4.32 10.46
N GLN A 42 -3.47 -4.14 11.01
CA GLN A 42 -4.68 -4.80 10.52
C GLN A 42 -5.04 -4.39 9.08
N ALA A 43 -4.76 -3.14 8.71
CA ALA A 43 -4.94 -2.63 7.36
C ALA A 43 -3.76 -2.96 6.41
N GLY A 44 -2.65 -3.50 6.93
CA GLY A 44 -1.44 -3.80 6.13
C GLY A 44 -0.71 -2.57 5.60
N ILE A 45 -0.85 -1.42 6.27
CA ILE A 45 -0.21 -0.14 5.89
C ILE A 45 0.96 0.24 6.81
N ASP A 46 1.36 -0.67 7.69
CA ASP A 46 2.56 -0.54 8.51
C ASP A 46 3.82 -0.98 7.75
N PRO A 47 5.03 -0.80 8.30
CA PRO A 47 6.27 -1.17 7.60
C PRO A 47 6.31 -2.63 7.13
N GLU A 48 5.76 -3.55 7.92
CA GLU A 48 5.73 -4.97 7.59
C GLU A 48 4.74 -5.27 6.45
N GLY A 49 3.56 -4.65 6.47
CA GLY A 49 2.60 -4.74 5.37
C GLY A 49 3.16 -4.18 4.05
N ILE A 50 3.88 -3.06 4.10
CA ILE A 50 4.58 -2.50 2.93
C ILE A 50 5.67 -3.45 2.42
N ARG A 51 6.49 -4.01 3.33
CA ARG A 51 7.53 -4.99 2.97
C ARG A 51 6.92 -6.21 2.27
N LYS A 52 5.80 -6.73 2.77
CA LYS A 52 5.09 -7.85 2.14
C LYS A 52 4.59 -7.49 0.74
N ALA A 53 4.01 -6.29 0.57
CA ALA A 53 3.56 -5.83 -0.74
C ALA A 53 4.73 -5.76 -1.75
N LEU A 54 5.91 -5.31 -1.31
CA LEU A 54 7.12 -5.30 -2.14
C LEU A 54 7.56 -6.72 -2.53
N GLU A 55 7.54 -7.68 -1.60
CA GLU A 55 7.86 -9.09 -1.88
C GLU A 55 6.88 -9.70 -2.89
N GLU A 56 5.58 -9.42 -2.76
CA GLU A 56 4.55 -9.86 -3.72
C GLU A 56 4.74 -9.25 -5.12
N MET A 57 5.30 -8.03 -5.19
CA MET A 57 5.68 -7.36 -6.45
C MET A 57 7.05 -7.83 -6.99
N GLY A 58 7.69 -8.81 -6.35
CA GLY A 58 8.97 -9.37 -6.80
C GLY A 58 10.19 -8.50 -6.51
N VAL A 59 10.09 -7.54 -5.58
CA VAL A 59 11.24 -6.70 -5.18
C VAL A 59 12.21 -7.53 -4.33
N GLU A 60 13.45 -7.67 -4.80
CA GLU A 60 14.48 -8.39 -4.09
C GLU A 60 15.01 -7.61 -2.88
N ARG A 61 15.41 -8.36 -1.85
CA ARG A 61 16.00 -7.79 -0.64
C ARG A 61 17.39 -7.26 -0.98
N VAL A 62 17.57 -5.95 -0.84
CA VAL A 62 18.90 -5.34 -0.96
C VAL A 62 19.79 -5.90 0.15
N ARG A 63 20.85 -6.64 -0.22
CA ARG A 63 21.84 -7.10 0.75
C ARG A 63 22.61 -5.88 1.27
N GLU A 64 22.66 -5.71 2.58
CA GLU A 64 23.59 -4.75 3.20
C GLU A 64 25.02 -5.12 2.78
N ARG A 65 25.75 -4.15 2.23
CA ARG A 65 27.19 -4.30 2.03
C ARG A 65 27.83 -4.27 3.41
N ALA A 66 28.37 -5.41 3.83
CA ALA A 66 29.24 -5.52 5.00
C ALA A 66 30.50 -4.66 4.84
#